data_AF-A0A7V5YGS2-F1
#
_entry.id   AF-A0A7V5YGS2-F1
#
_cell.length_a   1.000
_cell.length_b   1.000
_cell.length_c   1.000
_cell.angle_alpha   90.00
_cell.angle_beta   90.00
_cell.angle_gamma   90.00
#
_symmetry.space_group_name_H-M   'P 1'
#
loop_
_entity.id
_entity.type
_entity.pdbx_description
1 polymer ?
#
loop_
_entity_poly.entity_id
_entity_poly.type
_entity_poly.pdbx_seq_one_letter_code
_entity_poly.pdbx_strand_id
1 'polypeptide(L)' 'GSDAPGTRLSDCSPQFIEAFESAQLIISKGQGNFEGLSDTPRPIFFLFKVKCPVIAREIGARIGAVVLKEQVLEEVAK' A
#
# COMPACT_ATOMS: atom_id res chain seq x y z
N GLY A 1 11.59 6.75 -4.80
CA GLY A 1 11.23 5.40 -4.32
C GLY A 1 12.45 4.81 -3.64
N SER A 2 12.53 3.49 -3.56
CA SER A 2 13.65 2.74 -2.98
C SER A 2 14.04 1.60 -3.93
N ASP A 3 15.29 1.15 -3.87
CA ASP A 3 15.80 -0.04 -4.58
C ASP A 3 15.47 -1.36 -3.84
N ALA A 4 14.72 -1.29 -2.73
CA ALA A 4 14.24 -2.44 -1.99
C ALA A 4 12.87 -2.95 -2.49
N PRO A 5 12.53 -4.24 -2.30
CA PRO A 5 11.16 -4.72 -2.48
C PRO A 5 10.18 -4.03 -1.53
N GLY A 6 9.04 -3.60 -2.07
CA GLY A 6 8.04 -2.86 -1.29
C GLY A 6 8.39 -1.37 -1.19
N THR A 7 7.67 -0.66 -0.33
CA THR A 7 7.90 0.79 -0.11
C THR A 7 7.90 1.05 1.38
N ARG A 8 9.07 1.37 1.93
CA ARG A 8 9.22 2.02 3.23
C ARG A 8 9.54 3.49 2.98
N LEU A 9 8.68 4.39 3.45
CA LEU A 9 8.83 5.82 3.18
C LEU A 9 10.13 6.39 3.75
N SER A 10 10.63 5.85 4.86
CA SER A 10 11.92 6.20 5.48
C SER A 10 13.11 6.02 4.55
N ASP A 11 13.00 5.11 3.59
CA ASP A 11 14.10 4.70 2.69
C ASP A 11 13.97 5.37 1.33
N CYS A 12 12.94 6.21 1.14
CA CYS A 12 12.66 6.86 -0.13
C CYS A 12 13.36 8.21 -0.25
N SER A 13 13.69 8.58 -1.49
CA SER A 13 14.24 9.91 -1.77
C SER A 13 13.24 11.02 -1.40
N PRO A 14 13.72 12.23 -1.00
CA PRO A 14 12.85 13.36 -0.68
C PRO A 14 11.86 13.71 -1.81
N GLN A 15 12.31 13.65 -3.07
CA GLN A 15 11.47 13.94 -4.24
C GLN A 15 10.30 12.95 -4.37
N PHE A 16 10.51 11.69 -3.99
CA PHE A 16 9.44 10.70 -4.02
C PHE A 16 8.44 10.90 -2.88
N ILE A 17 8.94 11.23 -1.69
CA ILE A 17 8.11 11.52 -0.52
C ILE A 17 7.19 12.71 -0.84
N GLU A 18 7.73 13.79 -1.40
CA GLU A 18 6.96 14.96 -1.80
C GLU A 18 5.87 14.62 -2.85
N ALA A 19 6.21 13.82 -3.86
CA ALA A 19 5.23 13.36 -4.85
C ALA A 19 4.15 12.45 -4.24
N PHE A 20 4.52 11.58 -3.30
CA PHE A 20 3.62 10.68 -2.60
C PHE A 20 2.66 11.44 -1.66
N GLU A 21 3.16 12.45 -0.95
CA GLU A 21 2.39 13.27 -0.01
C GLU A 21 1.46 14.28 -0.71
N SER A 22 1.83 14.73 -1.92
CA SER A 22 0.98 15.63 -2.72
C SER A 22 -0.06 14.89 -3.57
N ALA A 23 0.07 13.58 -3.77
CA ALA A 23 -0.83 12.81 -4.61
C ALA A 23 -2.26 12.71 -4.03
N GLN A 24 -3.25 13.06 -4.86
CA GLN A 24 -4.67 12.89 -4.54
C GLN A 24 -5.17 11.45 -4.72
N LEU A 25 -4.43 10.64 -5.48
CA LEU A 25 -4.69 9.22 -5.71
C LEU A 25 -3.37 8.49 -5.91
N ILE A 26 -3.21 7.34 -5.25
CA ILE A 26 -2.03 6.49 -5.37
C ILE A 26 -2.48 5.08 -5.77
N ILE A 27 -1.90 4.52 -6.83
CA ILE A 27 -2.09 3.11 -7.18
C ILE A 27 -0.83 2.34 -6.77
N SER A 28 -0.93 1.61 -5.68
CA SER A 28 0.16 0.81 -5.12
C SER A 28 0.11 -0.62 -5.66
N LYS A 29 1.16 -1.05 -6.36
CA LYS A 29 1.20 -2.34 -7.07
C LYS A 29 2.03 -3.38 -6.33
N GLY A 30 1.49 -4.59 -6.18
CA GLY A 30 2.21 -5.74 -5.62
C GLY A 30 2.14 -5.85 -4.09
N GLN A 31 2.28 -7.08 -3.58
CA GLN A 31 2.06 -7.39 -2.16
C GLN A 31 3.06 -6.70 -1.23
N GLY A 32 4.34 -6.59 -1.61
CA GLY A 32 5.33 -5.91 -0.76
C GLY A 32 5.04 -4.41 -0.56
N ASN A 33 4.39 -3.76 -1.54
CA ASN A 33 3.93 -2.38 -1.35
C ASN A 33 2.68 -2.28 -0.49
N PHE A 34 1.81 -3.31 -0.50
CA PHE A 34 0.72 -3.41 0.47
C PHE A 34 1.29 -3.53 1.89
N GLU A 35 2.20 -4.48 2.12
CA GLU A 35 2.85 -4.69 3.42
C GLU A 35 3.61 -3.45 3.94
N GLY A 36 4.20 -2.65 3.05
CA GLY A 36 4.98 -1.46 3.45
C GLY A 36 4.15 -0.20 3.67
N LEU A 37 2.94 -0.11 3.12
CA LEU A 37 2.15 1.13 3.09
C LEU A 37 0.75 0.99 3.70
N SER A 38 0.27 -0.21 4.05
CA SER A 38 -1.09 -0.44 4.56
C SER A 38 -1.45 0.35 5.81
N ASP A 39 -0.44 0.74 6.59
CA ASP A 39 -0.60 1.53 7.82
C ASP A 39 -0.38 3.03 7.58
N THR A 40 -0.18 3.46 6.33
CA THR A 40 0.10 4.86 5.99
C THR A 40 -1.18 5.55 5.54
N PRO A 41 -1.79 6.47 6.32
CA PRO A 41 -3.08 7.07 6.00
C PRO A 41 -3.01 8.02 4.79
N ARG A 42 -3.20 7.47 3.60
CA ARG A 42 -3.18 8.17 2.30
C ARG A 42 -4.26 7.61 1.35
N PRO A 43 -4.64 8.33 0.27
CA PRO A 43 -5.62 7.84 -0.70
C PRO A 43 -5.01 6.77 -1.63
N ILE A 44 -4.75 5.58 -1.08
CA ILE A 44 -4.08 4.47 -1.77
C ILE A 44 -5.08 3.40 -2.20
N PHE A 45 -4.97 2.95 -3.44
CA PHE A 45 -5.56 1.70 -3.92
C PHE A 45 -4.46 0.67 -4.13
N PHE A 46 -4.57 -0.46 -3.45
CA PHE A 46 -3.65 -1.58 -3.57
C PHE A 46 -4.14 -2.57 -4.63
N LEU A 47 -3.33 -2.82 -5.65
CA LEU A 47 -3.59 -3.82 -6.68
C LEU A 47 -2.49 -4.88 -6.69
N PHE A 48 -2.79 -6.06 -6.19
CA PHE A 48 -1.82 -7.13 -6.02
C PHE A 48 -2.44 -8.54 -6.09
N LYS A 49 -1.58 -9.54 -6.24
CA LYS A 49 -1.93 -10.95 -6.10
C LYS A 49 -1.52 -11.42 -4.70
N VAL A 50 -2.42 -12.10 -3.98
CA VAL A 50 -2.12 -12.70 -2.67
C VAL A 50 -1.15 -13.87 -2.85
N LYS A 51 0.00 -13.83 -2.20
CA LYS A 51 1.07 -14.82 -2.34
C LYS A 51 1.30 -15.67 -1.09
N CYS A 52 0.83 -15.24 0.09
CA CYS A 52 1.08 -15.95 1.33
C CYS A 52 -0.18 -16.05 2.23
N PRO A 53 -0.23 -17.04 3.15
CA PRO A 53 -1.36 -17.23 4.06
C PRO A 53 -1.59 -16.07 5.04
N VAL A 54 -0.54 -15.31 5.38
CA VAL A 54 -0.64 -14.18 6.31
C VAL A 54 -1.54 -13.10 5.71
N ILE A 55 -1.18 -12.62 4.52
CA ILE A 55 -1.96 -11.61 3.80
C ILE A 55 -3.34 -12.14 3.41
N ALA A 56 -3.46 -13.42 3.05
CA ALA A 56 -4.75 -14.05 2.77
C ALA A 56 -5.74 -13.92 3.94
N ARG A 57 -5.28 -14.16 5.18
CA ARG A 57 -6.11 -14.01 6.38
C ARG A 57 -6.43 -12.55 6.68
N GLU A 58 -5.44 -11.68 6.60
CA GLU A 58 -5.57 -10.26 6.91
C GLU A 58 -6.64 -9.58 6.04
N ILE A 59 -6.65 -9.87 4.74
CA ILE A 59 -7.58 -9.22 3.80
C ILE A 59 -8.84 -10.04 3.54
N GLY A 60 -8.97 -11.24 4.11
CA GLY A 60 -10.11 -12.14 3.89
C GLY A 60 -10.21 -12.70 2.48
N ALA A 61 -9.08 -12.96 1.80
CA ALA A 61 -9.04 -13.49 0.44
C ALA A 61 -8.25 -14.81 0.33
N ARG A 62 -8.46 -15.56 -0.76
CA ARG A 62 -7.72 -16.80 -1.02
C ARG A 62 -6.31 -16.49 -1.56
N ILE A 63 -5.33 -17.33 -1.21
CA ILE A 63 -4.02 -17.29 -1.86
C ILE A 63 -4.20 -17.44 -3.38
N GLY A 64 -3.51 -16.60 -4.14
CA GLY A 64 -3.59 -16.53 -5.58
C GLY A 64 -4.67 -15.58 -6.12
N ALA A 65 -5.58 -15.07 -5.29
CA ALA A 65 -6.55 -14.07 -5.70
C ALA A 65 -5.86 -12.77 -6.14
N VAL A 66 -6.40 -12.13 -7.18
CA VAL A 66 -6.06 -10.75 -7.56
C VAL A 66 -7.02 -9.84 -6.81
N VAL A 67 -6.48 -8.88 -6.07
CA VAL A 67 -7.22 -7.99 -5.18
C VAL A 67 -6.98 -6.55 -5.60
N LEU A 68 -8.08 -5.78 -5.68
CA LEU A 68 -8.07 -4.32 -5.64
C LEU A 68 -8.67 -3.91 -4.29
N LYS A 69 -7.88 -3.28 -3.42
CA LYS A 69 -8.29 -2.85 -2.09
C LYS A 69 -8.08 -1.35 -1.94
N GLU A 70 -9.14 -0.63 -1.61
CA GLU A 70 -9.04 0.76 -1.17
C GLU A 70 -8.51 0.80 0.26
N GLN A 71 -7.62 1.76 0.52
CA GLN A 71 -7.23 2.13 1.87
C GLN A 71 -8.29 3.06 2.45
N VAL A 72 -9.05 2.55 3.41
CA VAL A 72 -10.03 3.36 4.14
C VAL A 72 -9.27 4.35 5.00
N LEU A 73 -9.42 5.63 4.68
CA LEU A 73 -8.94 6.72 5.53
C LEU A 73 -9.98 6.90 6.64
N GLU A 74 -9.62 6.59 7.88
CA GLU A 74 -10.44 7.06 9.01
C GLU A 74 -10.37 8.59 9.00
N GLU A 75 -11.53 9.25 8.87
CA GLU A 75 -11.61 10.67 9.16
C GLU A 75 -11.23 10.83 10.63
N VAL A 76 -10.06 11.40 10.90
CA VAL A 76 -9.79 11.98 12.21
C VAL A 76 -10.90 13.01 12.42
N ALA A 77 -11.82 12.70 13.34
CA ALA A 77 -12.91 13.58 13.72
C ALA A 77 -12.37 15.01 13.88
N LYS A 78 -12.91 15.93 13.07
CA LYS A 78 -12.62 17.36 13.18
C LYS A 78 -13.04 17.90 14.55
#